data_AF-A0A9P8FL43-F1
#
_entry.id   AF-A0A9P8FL43-F1
#
_cell.length_a   1.000
_cell.length_b   1.000
_cell.length_c   1.000
_cell.angle_alpha   90.00
_cell.angle_beta   90.00
_cell.angle_gamma   90.00
#
_symmetry.space_group_name_H-M   'P 1'
#
loop_
_entity.id
_entity.type
_entity.pdbx_description
1 polymer ?
#
loop_
_entity_poly.entity_id
_entity_poly.type
_entity_poly.pdbx_seq_one_letter_code
_entity_poly.pdbx_strand_id
1 'polypeptide(L)'
;PSKTNWVFRLDATGYNLKMPPPPRRCAIITVSRLSKRLMDIMHEETWKYRHTMFPEMWPASCALQHGLKSVYAPHPVYFDRDWDLEYMDRMFNRPRIDVDSPFGWGEHNFIGSSFYYNSGFSGALWRRWLGLRENKEGGTRDEETGTGRMCVLPSLSHPVKTN
;
A
#
# COMPACT_ATOMS: atom_id res chain seq x y z
N PRO A 1 -1.29 -13.11 0.38
CA PRO A 1 -2.64 -13.03 1.01
C PRO A 1 -3.40 -14.37 1.13
N SER A 2 -2.76 -15.55 1.05
CA SER A 2 -3.50 -16.83 1.13
C SER A 2 -4.07 -17.14 2.51
N LYS A 3 -3.48 -16.57 3.56
CA LYS A 3 -3.93 -16.65 4.97
C LYS A 3 -4.58 -15.34 5.44
N THR A 4 -5.18 -14.58 4.54
CA THR A 4 -5.95 -13.38 4.90
C THR A 4 -7.34 -13.50 4.30
N ASN A 5 -8.25 -12.68 4.78
CA ASN A 5 -9.61 -12.60 4.25
C ASN A 5 -9.75 -11.63 3.07
N TRP A 6 -8.64 -11.16 2.49
CA TRP A 6 -8.66 -10.21 1.38
C TRP A 6 -9.55 -10.71 0.24
N VAL A 7 -10.40 -9.83 -0.26
CA VAL A 7 -11.46 -10.18 -1.21
C VAL A 7 -10.90 -10.65 -2.55
N PHE A 8 -9.74 -10.13 -2.97
CA PHE A 8 -9.09 -10.47 -4.24
C PHE A 8 -8.09 -11.63 -4.14
N ARG A 9 -7.96 -12.31 -2.99
CA ARG A 9 -6.91 -13.32 -2.78
C ARG A 9 -6.95 -14.53 -3.73
N LEU A 10 -8.10 -14.76 -4.37
CA LEU A 10 -8.36 -15.82 -5.36
C LEU A 10 -8.61 -15.27 -6.77
N ASP A 11 -8.49 -13.96 -6.98
CA ASP A 11 -8.66 -13.33 -8.29
C ASP A 11 -7.43 -13.61 -9.17
N ALA A 12 -7.48 -14.77 -9.82
CA ALA A 12 -6.48 -15.28 -10.74
C ALA A 12 -7.18 -15.90 -11.94
N THR A 13 -6.77 -15.52 -13.15
CA THR A 13 -7.37 -15.93 -14.42
C THR A 13 -6.34 -16.61 -15.31
N GLY A 14 -6.77 -17.57 -16.13
CA GLY A 14 -5.93 -18.33 -17.07
C GLY A 14 -5.27 -19.57 -16.49
N TYR A 15 -5.31 -19.76 -15.18
CA TYR A 15 -4.73 -20.93 -14.51
C TYR A 15 -5.66 -22.15 -14.55
N ASN A 16 -5.07 -23.36 -14.52
CA ASN A 16 -5.83 -24.60 -14.48
C ASN A 16 -6.60 -24.75 -13.16
N LEU A 17 -7.93 -24.73 -13.24
CA LEU A 17 -8.82 -24.84 -12.07
C LEU A 17 -8.81 -26.22 -11.39
N LYS A 18 -8.26 -27.26 -12.03
CA LYS A 18 -8.05 -28.59 -11.41
C LYS A 18 -6.86 -28.60 -10.46
N MET A 19 -5.98 -27.60 -10.54
CA MET A 19 -4.82 -27.46 -9.67
C MET A 19 -5.14 -26.50 -8.51
N PRO A 20 -4.44 -26.61 -7.37
CA PRO A 20 -4.56 -25.60 -6.34
C PRO A 20 -4.16 -24.23 -6.90
N PRO A 21 -4.77 -23.14 -6.40
CA PRO A 21 -4.40 -21.79 -6.82
C PRO A 21 -2.88 -21.57 -6.67
N PRO A 22 -2.17 -20.97 -7.65
CA PRO A 22 -0.71 -20.86 -7.67
C PRO A 22 -0.12 -20.11 -6.46
N PRO A 23 1.18 -20.20 -6.14
CA PRO A 23 1.78 -19.35 -5.11
C PRO A 23 1.56 -17.86 -5.42
N ARG A 24 1.13 -17.08 -4.42
CA ARG A 24 0.73 -15.67 -4.58
C ARG A 24 1.30 -14.78 -3.49
N ARG A 25 1.77 -13.59 -3.89
CA ARG A 25 2.10 -12.46 -3.01
C ARG A 25 1.30 -11.23 -3.43
N CYS A 26 1.14 -10.28 -2.53
CA CYS A 26 0.45 -9.03 -2.77
C CYS A 26 1.22 -7.88 -2.15
N ALA A 27 1.13 -6.71 -2.76
CA ALA A 27 1.52 -5.43 -2.20
C ALA A 27 0.35 -4.47 -2.42
N ILE A 28 -0.18 -3.91 -1.32
CA ILE A 28 -1.30 -2.96 -1.38
C ILE A 28 -0.85 -1.72 -2.14
N ILE A 29 -1.75 -1.18 -2.96
CA ILE A 29 -1.53 -0.13 -3.95
C ILE A 29 -0.74 -0.61 -5.16
N THR A 30 -1.25 -0.30 -6.35
CA THR A 30 -0.65 -0.61 -7.66
C THR A 30 0.50 0.35 -8.03
N VAL A 31 1.32 0.72 -7.05
CA VAL A 31 2.49 1.58 -7.24
C VAL A 31 3.74 0.79 -6.87
N SER A 32 4.62 0.56 -7.84
CA SER A 32 5.82 -0.25 -7.64
C SER A 32 6.92 0.13 -8.63
N ARG A 33 8.18 -0.06 -8.22
CA ARG A 33 9.33 -0.04 -9.14
C ARG A 33 9.60 -1.47 -9.58
N LEU A 34 9.46 -1.74 -10.88
CA LEU A 34 9.61 -3.08 -11.45
C LEU A 34 10.86 -3.14 -12.32
N SER A 35 11.61 -4.24 -12.23
CA SER A 35 12.77 -4.46 -13.10
C SER A 35 12.30 -4.81 -14.51
N LYS A 36 13.12 -4.50 -15.53
CA LYS A 36 12.85 -4.92 -16.92
C LYS A 36 12.55 -6.41 -17.01
N ARG A 37 13.38 -7.24 -16.36
CA ARG A 37 13.21 -8.70 -16.33
C ARG A 37 11.84 -9.13 -15.78
N LEU A 38 11.36 -8.48 -14.72
CA LEU A 38 10.03 -8.78 -14.18
C LEU A 38 8.91 -8.36 -15.14
N MET A 39 9.04 -7.20 -15.79
CA MET A 39 8.07 -6.74 -16.79
C MET A 39 8.01 -7.69 -18.01
N ASP A 40 9.16 -8.17 -18.48
CA ASP A 40 9.23 -9.13 -19.58
C ASP A 40 8.56 -10.47 -19.20
N ILE A 41 8.77 -10.96 -17.97
CA ILE A 41 8.08 -12.16 -17.45
C ILE A 41 6.56 -11.95 -17.35
N MET A 42 6.13 -10.82 -16.79
CA MET A 42 4.71 -10.49 -16.69
C MET A 42 4.06 -10.42 -18.09
N HIS A 43 4.77 -9.87 -19.07
CA HIS A 43 4.33 -9.85 -20.46
C HIS A 43 4.15 -11.26 -21.01
N GLU A 44 5.13 -12.15 -20.87
CA GLU A 44 5.03 -13.54 -21.34
C GLU A 44 3.90 -14.32 -20.65
N GLU A 45 3.77 -14.19 -19.32
CA GLU A 45 2.67 -14.79 -18.55
C GLU A 45 1.30 -14.36 -19.09
N THR A 46 1.10 -13.07 -19.35
CA THR A 46 -0.18 -12.55 -19.85
C THR A 46 -0.40 -12.82 -21.35
N TRP A 47 0.61 -12.60 -22.19
CA TRP A 47 0.48 -12.72 -23.65
C TRP A 47 0.43 -14.19 -24.10
N LYS A 48 1.34 -15.03 -23.61
CA LYS A 48 1.48 -16.40 -24.07
C LYS A 48 0.57 -17.35 -23.32
N TYR A 49 0.57 -17.27 -21.99
CA TYR A 49 -0.15 -18.22 -21.12
C TYR A 49 -1.53 -17.72 -20.70
N ARG A 50 -1.87 -16.46 -20.99
CA ARG A 50 -3.14 -15.82 -20.60
C ARG A 50 -3.32 -15.78 -19.08
N HIS A 51 -2.23 -15.87 -18.34
CA HIS A 51 -2.23 -15.76 -16.90
C HIS A 51 -2.31 -14.30 -16.48
N THR A 52 -3.18 -14.02 -15.51
CA THR A 52 -3.23 -12.74 -14.83
C THR A 52 -3.79 -12.93 -13.42
N MET A 53 -3.61 -11.93 -12.57
CA MET A 53 -4.20 -11.84 -11.23
C MET A 53 -4.60 -10.40 -10.96
N PHE A 54 -5.29 -10.16 -9.84
CA PHE A 54 -5.56 -8.81 -9.37
C PHE A 54 -4.30 -7.94 -9.39
N PRO A 55 -4.36 -6.67 -9.84
CA PRO A 55 -3.17 -5.84 -10.10
C PRO A 55 -2.17 -5.73 -8.93
N GLU A 56 -2.66 -5.66 -7.69
CA GLU A 56 -1.83 -5.63 -6.47
C GLU A 56 -1.11 -6.96 -6.17
N MET A 57 -1.54 -8.05 -6.81
CA MET A 57 -0.92 -9.37 -6.71
C MET A 57 0.06 -9.63 -7.84
N TRP A 58 -0.20 -9.07 -9.02
CA TRP A 58 0.39 -9.56 -10.26
C TRP A 58 1.93 -9.48 -10.26
N PRO A 59 2.57 -8.32 -10.03
CA PRO A 59 4.03 -8.24 -10.06
C PRO A 59 4.69 -9.07 -8.97
N ALA A 60 4.14 -9.05 -7.75
CA ALA A 60 4.69 -9.76 -6.61
C ALA A 60 4.56 -11.30 -6.75
N SER A 61 3.48 -11.76 -7.39
CA SER A 61 3.24 -13.18 -7.66
C SER A 61 4.11 -13.70 -8.79
N CYS A 62 4.25 -12.95 -9.91
CA CYS A 62 5.22 -13.31 -10.95
C CYS A 62 6.64 -13.39 -10.41
N ALA A 63 7.06 -12.42 -9.58
CA ALA A 63 8.37 -12.45 -8.94
C ALA A 63 8.57 -13.70 -8.08
N LEU A 64 7.56 -14.07 -7.28
CA LEU A 64 7.60 -15.29 -6.45
C LEU A 64 7.69 -16.56 -7.31
N GLN A 65 6.84 -16.69 -8.33
CA GLN A 65 6.70 -17.89 -9.15
C GLN A 65 7.94 -18.15 -10.02
N HIS A 66 8.61 -17.08 -10.46
CA HIS A 66 9.80 -17.15 -11.32
C HIS A 66 11.12 -17.03 -10.54
N GLY A 67 11.09 -17.14 -9.21
CA GLY A 67 12.28 -17.14 -8.37
C GLY A 67 13.06 -15.82 -8.38
N LEU A 68 12.39 -14.70 -8.64
CA LEU A 68 13.00 -13.38 -8.59
C LEU A 68 13.08 -12.87 -7.15
N LYS A 69 14.12 -12.09 -6.88
CA LYS A 69 14.23 -11.34 -5.62
C LYS A 69 13.31 -10.13 -5.68
N SER A 70 12.32 -10.08 -4.78
CA SER A 70 11.60 -8.85 -4.47
C SER A 70 12.31 -8.12 -3.34
N VAL A 71 12.59 -6.83 -3.53
CA VAL A 71 13.21 -5.97 -2.52
C VAL A 71 12.21 -4.88 -2.16
N TYR A 72 11.91 -4.76 -0.88
CA TYR A 72 11.22 -3.60 -0.35
C TYR A 72 12.26 -2.52 -0.04
N ALA A 73 12.22 -1.42 -0.78
CA ALA A 73 12.93 -0.21 -0.36
C ALA A 73 12.06 0.46 0.72
N PRO A 74 12.56 0.63 1.95
CA PRO A 74 11.77 1.28 3.00
C PRO A 74 11.53 2.73 2.63
N HIS A 75 10.26 3.08 2.47
CA HIS A 75 9.83 4.46 2.31
C HIS A 75 9.11 4.87 3.60
N PRO A 76 9.44 6.03 4.20
CA PRO A 76 8.75 6.49 5.39
C PRO A 76 7.25 6.67 5.14
N VAL A 77 6.45 5.98 5.95
CA VAL A 77 5.00 6.18 6.07
C VAL A 77 4.77 6.87 7.41
N TYR A 78 4.13 8.03 7.38
CA TYR A 78 3.85 8.82 8.57
C TYR A 78 2.43 8.55 9.06
N PHE A 79 2.19 8.73 10.35
CA PHE A 79 0.85 8.66 10.92
C PHE A 79 0.46 10.00 11.53
N ASP A 80 -0.83 10.29 11.53
CA ASP A 80 -1.45 11.47 12.15
C ASP A 80 -1.50 11.41 13.69
N ARG A 81 -1.01 10.32 14.28
CA ARG A 81 -0.99 10.07 15.72
C ARG A 81 0.24 9.25 16.10
N ASP A 82 0.67 9.41 17.34
CA ASP A 82 1.70 8.57 17.93
C ASP A 82 1.10 7.21 18.28
N TRP A 83 1.63 6.15 17.69
CA TRP A 83 1.18 4.79 17.93
C TRP A 83 2.04 4.14 18.99
N ASP A 84 1.41 3.46 19.95
CA ASP A 84 2.12 2.47 20.75
C ASP A 84 2.75 1.42 19.82
N LEU A 85 4.06 1.23 19.92
CA LEU A 85 4.83 0.44 18.96
C LEU A 85 4.44 -1.04 19.01
N GLU A 86 4.10 -1.57 20.18
CA GLU A 86 3.67 -2.97 20.33
C GLU A 86 2.28 -3.18 19.72
N TYR A 87 1.39 -2.20 19.91
CA TYR A 87 0.08 -2.20 19.27
C TYR A 87 0.20 -2.09 17.75
N MET A 88 1.07 -1.23 17.24
CA MET A 88 1.34 -1.08 15.81
C MET A 88 1.90 -2.36 15.19
N ASP A 89 2.91 -2.99 15.80
CA ASP A 89 3.47 -4.27 15.32
C ASP A 89 2.39 -5.37 15.27
N ARG A 90 1.53 -5.41 16.29
CA ARG A 90 0.41 -6.36 16.34
C ARG A 90 -0.62 -6.13 15.25
N MET A 91 -0.95 -4.88 14.92
CA MET A 91 -1.92 -4.59 13.86
C MET A 91 -1.32 -4.85 12.48
N PHE A 92 -0.11 -4.36 12.21
CA PHE A 92 0.44 -4.38 10.85
C PHE A 92 1.21 -5.65 10.48
N ASN A 93 1.90 -6.27 11.45
CA ASN A 93 2.79 -7.41 11.19
C ASN A 93 2.27 -8.73 11.76
N ARG A 94 1.57 -8.69 12.91
CA ARG A 94 1.18 -9.89 13.67
C ARG A 94 -0.29 -9.85 14.15
N PRO A 95 -1.26 -9.73 13.22
CA PRO A 95 -2.67 -9.72 13.60
C PRO A 95 -3.04 -11.05 14.28
N ARG A 96 -3.85 -10.98 15.35
CA ARG A 96 -4.24 -12.17 16.14
C ARG A 96 -5.20 -13.08 15.39
N ILE A 97 -6.05 -12.48 14.56
CA ILE A 97 -7.04 -13.14 13.72
C ILE A 97 -6.97 -12.55 12.31
N ASP A 98 -7.26 -13.37 11.30
CA ASP A 98 -7.12 -12.99 9.89
C ASP A 98 -7.93 -11.73 9.53
N VAL A 99 -9.02 -11.46 10.25
CA VAL A 99 -9.89 -10.30 10.01
C VAL A 99 -9.29 -8.97 10.40
N ASP A 100 -8.34 -8.97 11.34
CA ASP A 100 -7.64 -7.76 11.78
C ASP A 100 -6.48 -7.40 10.84
N SER A 101 -6.15 -8.29 9.90
CA SER A 101 -5.09 -8.06 8.93
C SER A 101 -5.38 -6.80 8.11
N PRO A 102 -4.41 -5.88 7.98
CA PRO A 102 -4.55 -4.70 7.13
C PRO A 102 -4.56 -5.06 5.63
N PHE A 103 -4.23 -6.31 5.29
CA PHE A 103 -4.40 -6.91 3.97
C PHE A 103 -5.74 -7.64 3.90
N GLY A 104 -6.83 -7.00 4.34
CA GLY A 104 -8.08 -7.66 4.72
C GLY A 104 -9.13 -6.69 5.26
N TRP A 105 -10.04 -7.15 6.12
CA TRP A 105 -11.03 -6.24 6.76
C TRP A 105 -10.41 -5.24 7.75
N GLY A 106 -9.13 -5.41 8.13
CA GLY A 106 -8.37 -4.51 9.01
C GLY A 106 -7.79 -3.26 8.32
N GLU A 107 -8.16 -3.00 7.06
CA GLU A 107 -7.68 -1.88 6.24
C GLU A 107 -7.87 -0.48 6.89
N HIS A 108 -8.84 -0.34 7.79
CA HIS A 108 -9.09 0.91 8.53
C HIS A 108 -7.89 1.38 9.37
N ASN A 109 -6.97 0.48 9.74
CA ASN A 109 -5.74 0.82 10.45
C ASN A 109 -4.86 1.80 9.65
N PHE A 110 -4.99 1.85 8.32
CA PHE A 110 -4.25 2.79 7.47
C PHE A 110 -4.90 4.17 7.33
N ILE A 111 -6.09 4.44 7.87
CA ILE A 111 -6.81 5.73 7.68
C ILE A 111 -5.96 6.94 8.09
N GLY A 112 -5.24 6.82 9.21
CA GLY A 112 -4.36 7.86 9.74
C GLY A 112 -2.95 7.87 9.15
N SER A 113 -2.63 6.97 8.22
CA SER A 113 -1.29 6.87 7.63
C SER A 113 -1.12 7.81 6.44
N SER A 114 0.09 8.16 6.01
CA SER A 114 0.32 8.91 4.76
C SER A 114 0.15 8.02 3.51
N PHE A 115 -0.05 6.72 3.70
CA PHE A 115 -0.02 5.72 2.65
C PHE A 115 -1.21 4.78 2.77
N TYR A 116 -2.27 5.02 1.97
CA TYR A 116 -3.35 4.07 1.65
C TYR A 116 -4.42 4.75 0.78
N TYR A 117 -5.21 3.99 0.01
CA TYR A 117 -6.21 4.57 -0.90
C TYR A 117 -7.32 5.34 -0.16
N ASN A 118 -7.61 4.95 1.08
CA ASN A 118 -8.62 5.56 1.95
C ASN A 118 -7.98 6.38 3.10
N SER A 119 -6.71 6.78 2.94
CA SER A 119 -6.06 7.67 3.91
C SER A 119 -6.60 9.09 3.77
N GLY A 120 -7.18 9.61 4.86
CA GLY A 120 -7.51 11.04 4.97
C GLY A 120 -6.27 11.88 5.27
N PHE A 121 -5.31 11.32 6.01
CA PHE A 121 -4.13 12.04 6.46
C PHE A 121 -3.21 12.45 5.31
N SER A 122 -3.03 11.61 4.29
CA SER A 122 -2.17 11.93 3.13
C SER A 122 -2.57 13.24 2.46
N GLY A 123 -3.88 13.43 2.22
CA GLY A 123 -4.41 14.65 1.61
C GLY A 123 -4.31 15.85 2.53
N ALA A 124 -4.55 15.66 3.82
CA ALA A 124 -4.42 16.74 4.80
C ALA A 124 -2.97 17.22 4.94
N LEU A 125 -2.03 16.28 5.05
CA LEU A 125 -0.60 16.55 5.10
C LEU A 125 -0.14 17.31 3.85
N TRP A 126 -0.57 16.88 2.66
CA TRP A 126 -0.24 17.56 1.40
C TRP A 126 -0.75 19.00 1.35
N ARG A 127 -2.02 19.23 1.70
CA ARG A 127 -2.61 20.58 1.68
C ARG A 127 -1.93 21.51 2.68
N ARG A 128 -1.66 21.03 3.89
CA ARG A 128 -0.94 21.78 4.93
C ARG A 128 0.49 22.12 4.51
N TRP A 129 1.18 21.19 3.85
CA TRP A 129 2.53 21.43 3.32
C TRP A 129 2.56 22.51 2.23
N LEU A 130 1.49 22.64 1.43
CA LEU A 130 1.33 23.74 0.47
C LEU A 130 0.90 25.08 1.12
N GLY A 131 0.78 25.13 2.44
CA GLY A 131 0.35 26.32 3.18
C GLY A 131 -1.17 26.54 3.20
N LEU A 132 -1.96 25.52 2.87
CA LEU A 132 -3.42 25.55 3.01
C LEU A 132 -3.82 25.10 4.42
N ARG A 133 -5.01 25.53 4.87
CA ARG A 133 -5.58 25.11 6.14
C ARG A 133 -6.45 23.88 5.97
N GLU A 134 -6.26 22.87 6.80
CA GLU A 134 -7.02 21.60 6.79
C GLU A 134 -7.20 21.05 8.20
N ASN A 135 -8.41 20.59 8.54
CA ASN A 135 -8.75 20.05 9.86
C ASN A 135 -8.32 21.00 11.00
N LYS A 136 -8.50 22.32 10.78
CA LYS A 136 -8.17 23.41 11.70
C LYS A 136 -6.67 23.65 11.93
N GLU A 137 -5.77 22.96 11.23
CA GLU A 137 -4.32 23.14 11.27
C GLU A 137 -3.77 23.65 9.93
N GLY A 138 -2.61 24.29 9.97
CA GLY A 138 -1.93 24.86 8.82
C GLY A 138 -2.53 26.20 8.38
N GLY A 139 -2.06 26.69 7.24
CA GLY A 139 -2.44 28.01 6.73
C GLY A 139 -1.52 29.12 7.19
N THR A 140 -1.67 30.29 6.56
CA THR A 140 -0.80 31.46 6.75
C THR A 140 -0.63 31.85 8.22
N ARG A 141 -1.71 31.85 9.02
CA ARG A 141 -1.63 32.20 10.44
C ARG A 141 -0.73 31.25 11.22
N ASP A 142 -0.85 29.94 10.99
CA ASP A 142 -0.06 28.94 11.70
C ASP A 142 1.42 29.01 11.27
N GLU A 143 1.69 29.34 10.00
CA GLU A 143 3.05 29.57 9.48
C GLU A 143 3.69 30.84 10.07
N GLU A 144 2.95 31.96 10.11
CA GLU A 144 3.45 33.25 10.59
C GLU A 144 3.64 33.31 12.11
N THR A 145 2.76 32.64 12.86
CA THR A 145 2.81 32.64 14.34
C THR A 145 3.63 31.50 14.92
N GLY A 146 3.89 30.46 14.12
CA GLY A 146 4.62 29.26 14.50
C GLY A 146 6.09 29.27 14.09
N THR A 147 6.57 28.11 13.65
CA THR A 147 7.98 27.91 13.23
C THR A 147 8.22 28.18 11.74
N GLY A 148 7.25 28.78 11.04
CA GLY A 148 7.27 28.95 9.59
C GLY A 148 6.58 27.81 8.84
N ARG A 149 6.94 27.65 7.56
CA ARG A 149 6.39 26.61 6.69
C ARG A 149 6.74 25.21 7.18
N MET A 150 5.80 24.28 6.99
CA MET A 150 6.00 22.87 7.31
C MET A 150 7.15 22.26 6.50
N CYS A 151 8.12 21.65 7.18
CA CYS A 151 9.16 20.83 6.57
C CYS A 151 8.77 19.36 6.63
N VAL A 152 8.51 18.73 5.48
CA VAL A 152 8.17 17.30 5.38
C VAL A 152 9.40 16.54 4.89
N LEU A 153 9.85 15.57 5.67
CA LEU A 153 10.90 14.62 5.26
C LEU A 153 10.43 13.79 4.06
N PRO A 154 11.34 13.16 3.29
CA PRO A 154 10.94 12.26 2.21
C PRO A 154 9.87 11.26 2.67
N SER A 155 8.70 11.31 2.04
CA SER A 155 7.53 10.54 2.42
C SER A 155 6.91 9.87 1.19
N LEU A 156 6.25 8.74 1.43
CA LEU A 156 5.35 8.15 0.44
C LEU A 156 3.92 8.59 0.76
N SER A 157 3.35 9.37 -0.15
CA SER A 157 1.97 9.87 -0.05
C SER A 157 1.08 9.18 -1.08
N HIS A 158 -0.02 8.57 -0.65
CA HIS A 158 -1.04 8.13 -1.61
C HIS A 158 -1.74 9.39 -2.16
N PRO A 159 -1.80 9.58 -3.49
CA PRO A 159 -2.22 10.85 -4.07
C PRO A 159 -3.65 11.24 -3.68
N VAL A 160 -3.85 12.56 -3.61
CA VAL A 160 -5.09 13.23 -3.21
C VAL A 160 -6.17 12.93 -4.24
N LYS A 161 -7.23 12.25 -3.80
CA LYS A 161 -8.48 12.21 -4.56
C LYS A 161 -9.15 13.58 -4.40
N THR A 162 -9.51 14.21 -5.52
CA THR A 162 -10.48 15.31 -5.48
C THR A 162 -11.80 14.72 -5.03
N ASN A 163 -12.27 15.12 -3.85
CA ASN A 163 -13.68 14.93 -3.49
C ASN A 163 -14.55 15.88 -4.32
#